data_AF-A0AAU7CP71-F1
#
_entry.id   AF-A0AAU7CP71-F1
#
_cell.length_a   1.000
_cell.length_b   1.000
_cell.length_c   1.000
_cell.angle_alpha   90.00
_cell.angle_beta   90.00
_cell.angle_gamma   90.00
#
_symmetry.space_group_name_H-M   'P 1'
#
loop_
_entity.id
_entity.type
_entity.pdbx_description
1 polymer ?
#
loop_
_entity_poly.entity_id
_entity_poly.type
_entity_poly.pdbx_seq_one_letter_code
_entity_poly.pdbx_strand_id
1 'polypeptide(L)'
;MTFDECHSTLAVIRQKQGTRCPLVRVDYAGQVIRGRLARTDSDPEHQHEQSSPYGIIVLENLGLSQSPETILQIANIPTGALKELNAP
;
A
#
# COMPACT_ATOMS: atom_id res chain seq x y z
N MET A 1 -1.36 11.13 -2.19
CA MET A 1 -0.60 10.79 -3.40
C MET A 1 -1.61 10.35 -4.44
N THR A 2 -1.25 10.33 -5.72
CA THR A 2 -2.17 9.88 -6.76
C THR A 2 -2.21 8.35 -6.87
N PHE A 3 -3.22 7.85 -7.55
CA PHE A 3 -3.34 6.43 -7.88
C PHE A 3 -2.15 5.93 -8.71
N ASP A 4 -1.74 6.69 -9.73
CA ASP A 4 -0.61 6.35 -10.59
C ASP A 4 0.72 6.37 -9.81
N GLU A 5 0.91 7.38 -8.94
CA GLU A 5 2.09 7.43 -8.06
C GLU A 5 2.14 6.20 -7.15
N CYS A 6 0.99 5.77 -6.61
CA CYS A 6 0.90 4.60 -5.76
C CYS A 6 1.26 3.33 -6.55
N HIS A 7 0.66 3.17 -7.73
CA HIS A 7 0.94 2.06 -8.63
C HIS A 7 2.44 1.95 -8.97
N SER A 8 3.04 3.05 -9.43
CA SER A 8 4.46 3.09 -9.79
C SER A 8 5.36 2.80 -8.59
N THR A 9 5.05 3.36 -7.42
CA THR A 9 5.82 3.10 -6.20
C THR A 9 5.75 1.62 -5.79
N LEU A 10 4.55 1.04 -5.78
CA LEU A 10 4.38 -0.38 -5.46
C LEU A 10 5.03 -1.31 -6.48
N ALA A 11 5.02 -0.97 -7.76
CA ALA A 11 5.69 -1.74 -8.80
C ALA A 11 7.21 -1.83 -8.53
N VAL A 12 7.85 -0.71 -8.17
CA VAL A 12 9.28 -0.69 -7.80
C VAL A 12 9.55 -1.53 -6.55
N ILE A 13 8.73 -1.37 -5.50
CA ILE A 13 8.87 -2.12 -4.26
C ILE A 13 8.73 -3.63 -4.50
N ARG A 14 7.72 -4.05 -5.27
CA ARG A 14 7.46 -5.45 -5.64
C ARG A 14 8.63 -6.04 -6.40
N GLN A 15 9.16 -5.30 -7.37
CA GLN A 15 10.31 -5.72 -8.15
C GLN A 15 11.53 -5.96 -7.25
N LYS A 16 11.82 -5.04 -6.33
CA LYS A 16 12.96 -5.16 -5.41
C LYS A 16 12.83 -6.32 -4.42
N GLN A 17 11.63 -6.55 -3.88
CA GLN A 17 11.38 -7.63 -2.93
C GLN A 17 11.08 -8.98 -3.60
N GLY A 18 10.92 -9.02 -4.92
CA GLY A 18 10.62 -10.23 -5.68
C GLY A 18 9.27 -10.86 -5.35
N THR A 19 8.30 -10.07 -4.90
CA THR A 19 6.98 -10.57 -4.47
C THR A 19 5.85 -9.61 -4.86
N ARG A 20 4.65 -10.16 -5.08
CA ARG A 20 3.43 -9.36 -5.31
C ARG A 20 2.88 -8.72 -4.04
N CYS A 21 3.18 -9.30 -2.88
CA CYS A 21 2.69 -8.89 -1.56
C CYS A 21 3.86 -8.39 -0.69
N PRO A 22 4.48 -7.25 -1.05
CA PRO A 22 5.67 -6.75 -0.38
C PRO A 22 5.37 -6.26 1.03
N LEU A 23 6.43 -6.20 1.85
CA LEU A 23 6.42 -5.54 3.14
C LEU A 23 6.66 -4.03 2.95
N VAL A 24 5.71 -3.23 3.41
CA VAL A 24 5.72 -1.77 3.23
C VAL A 24 5.58 -1.03 4.54
N ARG A 25 6.06 0.20 4.53
CA ARG A 25 5.80 1.23 5.52
C ARG A 25 5.02 2.36 4.84
N VAL A 26 3.97 2.83 5.50
CA VAL A 26 3.16 3.97 5.05
C VAL A 26 3.10 5.00 6.17
N ASP A 27 3.60 6.21 5.90
CA ASP A 27 3.37 7.34 6.79
C ASP A 27 1.97 7.91 6.49
N TYR A 28 1.02 7.75 7.41
CA TYR A 28 -0.39 8.05 7.21
C TYR A 28 -0.95 8.86 8.39
N ALA A 29 -1.47 10.06 8.13
CA ALA A 29 -2.07 10.93 9.15
C ALA A 29 -1.21 11.12 10.42
N GLY A 30 0.12 11.22 10.26
CA GLY A 30 1.07 11.37 11.37
C GLY A 30 1.45 10.07 12.09
N GLN A 31 0.95 8.92 11.62
CA GLN A 31 1.31 7.59 12.13
C GLN A 31 2.14 6.82 11.11
N VAL A 32 2.96 5.89 11.60
CA VAL A 32 3.72 4.97 10.76
C VAL A 32 3.06 3.61 10.80
N ILE A 33 2.47 3.20 9.68
CA ILE A 33 1.79 1.92 9.54
C ILE A 33 2.72 0.98 8.79
N ARG A 34 2.94 -0.22 9.34
CA ARG A 34 3.81 -1.25 8.77
C ARG A 34 3.00 -2.51 8.54
N GLY A 35 3.12 -3.10 7.37
CA GLY A 35 2.31 -4.25 7.01
C GLY A 35 2.76 -4.93 5.73
N ARG A 36 2.16 -6.08 5.46
CA ARG A 36 2.26 -6.76 4.18
C ARG A 36 1.15 -6.24 3.29
N LEU A 37 1.49 -5.85 2.07
CA LEU A 37 0.48 -5.48 1.07
C LEU A 37 -0.33 -6.72 0.72
N ALA A 38 -1.61 -6.72 1.07
CA ALA A 38 -2.55 -7.78 0.69
C ALA A 38 -3.24 -7.44 -0.63
N ARG A 39 -3.74 -6.20 -0.73
CA ARG A 39 -4.44 -5.70 -1.91
C ARG A 39 -4.19 -4.20 -2.09
N THR A 40 -4.21 -3.76 -3.33
CA THR A 40 -4.37 -2.36 -3.68
C THR A 40 -5.33 -2.25 -4.86
N ASP A 41 -6.18 -1.23 -4.87
CA ASP A 41 -7.02 -0.94 -6.03
C ASP A 41 -6.18 -0.52 -7.25
N SER A 42 -4.91 -0.18 -7.03
CA SER A 42 -3.95 0.07 -8.10
C SER A 42 -3.50 -1.19 -8.86
N ASP A 43 -3.93 -2.39 -8.48
CA ASP A 43 -3.52 -3.61 -9.18
C ASP A 43 -4.36 -3.87 -10.43
N PRO A 44 -3.76 -4.39 -11.51
CA PRO A 44 -4.48 -4.68 -12.75
C PRO A 44 -5.57 -5.75 -12.58
N GLU A 45 -5.46 -6.59 -11.54
CA GLU A 45 -6.45 -7.62 -11.21
C GLU A 45 -7.68 -7.07 -10.47
N HIS A 46 -7.58 -5.84 -9.94
CA HIS A 46 -8.69 -5.11 -9.29
C HIS A 46 -9.24 -4.00 -10.18
N GLN A 47 -9.04 -4.11 -11.50
CA GLN A 47 -9.59 -3.19 -12.49
C GLN A 47 -11.10 -3.04 -12.29
N HIS A 48 -11.50 -1.79 -12.05
CA HIS A 48 -12.86 -1.26 -12.08
C HIS A 48 -13.81 -1.63 -10.91
N GLU A 49 -13.79 -0.77 -9.90
CA GLU A 49 -14.94 0.11 -9.70
C GLU A 49 -14.49 1.56 -9.79
N GLN A 50 -14.84 2.24 -10.90
CA GLN A 50 -14.62 3.67 -11.13
C GLN A 50 -15.36 4.60 -10.15
N SER A 51 -15.85 4.09 -9.02
CA SER A 51 -16.72 4.86 -8.12
C SER A 51 -15.94 5.78 -7.16
N SER A 52 -14.66 5.48 -6.89
CA SER A 52 -13.85 6.29 -5.97
C SER A 52 -12.54 6.75 -6.62
N PRO A 53 -12.32 8.06 -6.83
CA PRO A 53 -11.07 8.59 -7.37
C PRO A 53 -9.89 8.45 -6.41
N TYR A 54 -10.11 7.91 -5.22
CA TYR A 54 -9.16 7.97 -4.10
C TYR A 54 -8.51 6.64 -3.75
N GLY A 55 -9.03 5.49 -4.22
CA GLY A 55 -8.49 4.13 -4.07
C GLY A 55 -8.08 3.71 -2.65
N ILE A 56 -7.89 2.41 -2.42
CA ILE A 56 -7.37 1.92 -1.14
C ILE A 56 -6.14 1.03 -1.28
N ILE A 57 -5.34 1.02 -0.21
CA ILE A 57 -4.31 0.05 0.09
C ILE A 57 -4.77 -0.75 1.31
N VAL A 58 -4.70 -2.07 1.22
CA VAL A 58 -5.01 -2.99 2.30
C VAL A 58 -3.71 -3.62 2.79
N LEU A 59 -3.43 -3.43 4.07
CA LEU A 59 -2.24 -3.96 4.73
C LEU A 59 -2.63 -5.02 5.76
N GLU A 60 -2.05 -6.20 5.62
CA GLU A 60 -2.05 -7.23 6.65
C GLU A 60 -1.01 -6.90 7.74
N ASN A 61 -1.35 -7.23 8.98
CA ASN A 61 -0.43 -7.12 10.10
C ASN A 61 0.72 -8.14 9.96
N LEU A 62 1.91 -7.78 10.45
CA LEU A 62 3.10 -8.63 10.47
C LEU A 62 3.16 -9.59 11.68
N GLY A 63 2.16 -9.51 12.57
CA GLY A 63 2.05 -10.39 13.73
C GLY A 63 1.68 -11.84 13.38
N LEU A 64 1.83 -12.73 14.37
CA LEU A 64 1.56 -14.18 14.24
C LEU A 64 0.06 -14.54 14.31
N SER A 65 -0.81 -13.58 14.65
CA SER A 65 -2.25 -13.77 14.79
C SER A 65 -3.02 -13.13 13.65
N GLN A 66 -4.15 -13.74 13.25
CA GLN A 66 -5.14 -13.06 12.42
C GLN A 66 -5.52 -11.74 13.09
N SER A 67 -5.14 -10.65 12.44
CA SER A 67 -5.38 -9.30 12.92
C SER A 67 -6.22 -8.58 11.87
N PRO A 68 -7.06 -7.60 12.25
CA PRO A 68 -7.80 -6.81 11.30
C PRO A 68 -6.87 -6.19 10.26
N GLU A 69 -7.27 -6.24 8.99
CA GLU A 69 -6.57 -5.54 7.92
C GLU A 69 -6.63 -4.03 8.16
N THR A 70 -5.55 -3.35 7.82
CA THR A 70 -5.50 -1.88 7.85
C THR A 70 -5.79 -1.35 6.46
N ILE A 71 -6.90 -0.64 6.31
CA ILE A 71 -7.34 -0.03 5.04
C ILE A 71 -6.96 1.45 5.03
N LEU A 72 -6.18 1.86 4.04
CA LEU A 72 -5.68 3.23 3.87
C LEU A 72 -6.16 3.81 2.55
N GLN A 73 -6.65 5.05 2.56
CA GLN A 73 -6.99 5.76 1.33
C GLN A 73 -5.73 6.35 0.68
N ILE A 74 -5.53 6.08 -0.60
CA ILE A 74 -4.32 6.55 -1.34
C ILE A 74 -4.24 8.09 -1.32
N ALA A 75 -5.38 8.75 -1.42
CA ALA A 75 -5.48 10.21 -1.36
C ALA A 75 -4.86 10.82 -0.09
N ASN A 76 -4.96 10.12 1.04
CA ASN A 76 -4.50 10.60 2.34
C ASN A 76 -3.03 10.22 2.64
N ILE A 77 -2.38 9.43 1.78
CA ILE A 77 -0.97 9.09 1.89
C ILE A 77 -0.16 10.24 1.29
N PRO A 78 0.70 10.97 2.03
CA PRO A 78 1.54 12.01 1.44
C PRO A 78 2.45 11.45 0.33
N THR A 79 2.80 12.29 -0.66
CA THR A 79 3.74 11.87 -1.72
C THR A 79 5.09 11.47 -1.10
N GLY A 80 5.61 10.30 -1.48
CA GLY A 80 6.85 9.74 -0.91
C GLY A 80 6.69 9.07 0.47
N ALA A 81 5.48 9.00 1.04
CA ALA A 81 5.22 8.36 2.33
C ALA A 81 5.05 6.83 2.25
N LEU A 82 4.85 6.28 1.06
CA LEU A 82 4.82 4.83 0.81
C LEU A 82 6.24 4.35 0.48
N LYS A 83 6.77 3.45 1.30
CA LYS A 83 8.16 2.99 1.22
C LYS A 83 8.26 1.49 1.48
N GLU A 84 9.41 0.92 1.11
CA GLU A 84 9.81 -0.41 1.58
C GLU A 84 9.91 -0.39 3.10
N LEU A 85 9.54 -1.50 3.76
CA LEU A 85 9.57 -1.59 5.22
C LEU A 85 10.93 -1.19 5.82
N ASN A 86 12.02 -1.54 5.14
CA ASN A 86 13.40 -1.32 5.56
C ASN A 86 14.08 -0.15 4.83
N ALA A 87 13.33 0.72 4.16
CA ALA A 87 13.91 1.91 3.54
C ALA A 87 14.54 2.82 4.61
N PRO A 88 15.72 3.41 4.34
CA PRO A 88 16.38 4.34 5.25
C PRO A 88 15.54 5.59 5.54
#